data_AF-A0A440LGI3-F1
#
_entry.id   AF-A0A440LGI3-F1
#
_cell.length_a   1.000
_cell.length_b   1.000
_cell.length_c   1.000
_cell.angle_alpha   90.00
_cell.angle_beta   90.00
_cell.angle_gamma   90.00
#
_symmetry.space_group_name_H-M   'P 1'
#
loop_
_entity.id
_entity.type
_entity.pdbx_description
1 polymer ?
#
loop_
_entity_poly.entity_id
_entity_poly.type
_entity_poly.pdbx_seq_one_letter_code
_entity_poly.pdbx_strand_id
1 'polypeptide(L)'
;MKISSRFRAVAVGVIVAAGVGIASAAQLKEGVQTPPGEHEVALRRELAAARAELEIMQRAVRDASAQAHALATTVAKQAAQTLKEQQQIDEALETAQRVIEDFRAEAILWDREQAAGAHPSMEASQLAVKRALDEERRKVELLQQELTTARQTIDALKTGANVAAVEKTNAIKDRSVAATALKQAGEALELERERADSAVRDLDIVRQERDASKQVSAELSAALEQERERAAGPHPSVAASQLAAKRALDEERRKVELLEQELTTARQTIDALKTGA
;
A
#
# COMPACT_ATOMS: atom_id res chain seq x y z
N MET A 1 -15.81 12.30 -28.43
CA MET A 1 -14.41 11.99 -28.05
C MET A 1 -14.38 10.69 -27.26
N LYS A 2 -13.74 9.63 -27.78
CA LYS A 2 -13.60 8.34 -27.09
C LYS A 2 -12.54 8.49 -25.99
N ILE A 3 -12.99 8.59 -24.73
CA ILE A 3 -12.08 8.60 -23.58
C ILE A 3 -11.50 7.19 -23.44
N SER A 4 -10.17 7.17 -23.46
CA SER A 4 -9.30 6.01 -23.54
C SER A 4 -9.61 4.94 -22.49
N SER A 5 -9.78 3.70 -22.97
CA SER A 5 -9.96 2.43 -22.25
C SER A 5 -8.85 2.07 -21.22
N ARG A 6 -7.90 2.98 -20.97
CA ARG A 6 -6.74 2.75 -20.09
C ARG A 6 -7.01 3.05 -18.61
N PHE A 7 -8.10 3.74 -18.26
CA PHE A 7 -8.42 4.08 -16.87
C PHE A 7 -9.17 2.97 -16.10
N ARG A 8 -9.77 2.00 -16.78
CA ARG A 8 -10.45 0.86 -16.12
C ARG A 8 -9.52 -0.32 -15.77
N ALA A 9 -8.34 -0.38 -16.37
CA ALA A 9 -7.43 -1.51 -16.17
C ALA A 9 -6.58 -1.41 -14.88
N VAL A 10 -6.43 -0.22 -14.29
CA VAL A 10 -5.58 -0.02 -13.10
C VAL A 10 -6.38 -0.17 -11.80
N ALA A 11 -7.70 -0.01 -11.82
CA ALA A 11 -8.56 -0.18 -10.64
C ALA A 11 -8.79 -1.65 -10.24
N VAL A 12 -8.45 -2.62 -11.09
CA VAL A 12 -8.49 -4.06 -10.74
C VAL A 12 -7.12 -4.55 -10.22
N GLY A 13 -6.03 -3.84 -10.53
CA GLY A 13 -4.69 -4.20 -10.06
C GLY A 13 -4.45 -3.97 -8.56
N VAL A 14 -5.18 -3.02 -7.95
CA VAL A 14 -4.98 -2.67 -6.53
C VAL A 14 -5.98 -3.37 -5.59
N ILE A 15 -7.10 -3.89 -6.10
CA ILE A 15 -8.06 -4.67 -5.29
C ILE A 15 -7.62 -6.14 -5.11
N VAL A 16 -6.76 -6.67 -6.00
CA VAL A 16 -6.23 -8.03 -5.87
C VAL A 16 -5.12 -8.15 -4.81
N ALA A 17 -4.45 -7.05 -4.44
CA ALA A 17 -3.42 -7.09 -3.39
C ALA A 17 -4.00 -7.19 -1.94
N ALA A 18 -5.31 -7.03 -1.78
CA ALA A 18 -6.02 -7.28 -0.50
C ALA A 18 -6.85 -8.58 -0.52
N GLY A 19 -6.82 -9.33 -1.62
CA GLY A 19 -7.43 -10.65 -1.73
C GLY A 19 -6.50 -11.71 -1.20
N VAL A 20 -6.72 -12.12 0.05
CA VAL A 20 -6.31 -13.43 0.58
C VAL A 20 -6.92 -14.50 -0.33
N GLY A 21 -6.23 -14.79 -1.44
CA GLY A 21 -6.47 -15.93 -2.30
C GLY A 21 -5.59 -17.06 -1.81
N ILE A 22 -6.21 -18.05 -1.19
CA ILE A 22 -5.64 -19.30 -0.72
C ILE A 22 -4.85 -19.94 -1.88
N ALA A 23 -3.56 -19.65 -1.95
CA ALA A 23 -2.64 -20.44 -2.75
C ALA A 23 -2.43 -21.75 -1.97
N SER A 24 -3.06 -22.79 -2.51
CA SER A 24 -2.90 -24.20 -2.17
C SER A 24 -1.49 -24.53 -1.66
N ALA A 25 -1.42 -25.40 -0.66
CA ALA A 25 -0.27 -25.84 0.11
C ALA A 25 0.88 -26.54 -0.69
N ALA A 26 1.02 -26.26 -1.98
CA ALA A 26 1.95 -26.92 -2.89
C ALA A 26 3.22 -26.10 -3.23
N GLN A 27 3.35 -24.85 -2.78
CA GLN A 27 4.54 -24.01 -3.10
C GLN A 27 5.49 -23.75 -1.91
N LEU A 28 5.37 -24.47 -0.80
CA LEU A 28 6.37 -24.48 0.28
C LEU A 28 7.58 -25.38 -0.07
N LYS A 29 8.17 -25.23 -1.26
CA LYS A 29 9.33 -26.06 -1.65
C LYS A 29 10.37 -25.38 -2.53
N GLU A 30 10.50 -24.05 -2.48
CA GLU A 30 11.73 -23.38 -2.91
C GLU A 30 12.10 -22.30 -1.90
N GLY A 31 12.97 -22.69 -0.97
CA GLY A 31 13.62 -21.76 -0.06
C GLY A 31 14.63 -20.93 -0.83
N VAL A 32 14.33 -19.65 -1.02
CA VAL A 32 15.35 -18.61 -1.17
C VAL A 32 15.09 -17.62 -0.05
N GLN A 33 15.81 -17.81 1.06
CA GLN A 33 15.85 -16.87 2.17
C GLN A 33 16.50 -15.58 1.68
N THR A 34 15.69 -14.59 1.32
CA THR A 34 16.18 -13.20 1.26
C THR A 34 16.45 -12.75 2.70
N PRO A 35 17.63 -12.19 3.00
CA PRO A 35 17.96 -11.76 4.35
C PRO A 35 16.91 -10.75 4.88
N PRO A 36 16.57 -10.81 6.18
CA PRO A 36 15.43 -10.09 6.77
C PRO A 36 15.45 -8.56 6.54
N GLY A 37 16.60 -7.96 6.22
CA GLY A 37 16.71 -6.54 5.90
C GLY A 37 16.42 -6.17 4.43
N GLU A 38 16.63 -7.07 3.46
CA GLU A 38 16.46 -6.75 2.04
C GLU A 38 14.99 -6.59 1.66
N HIS A 39 14.12 -7.44 2.22
CA HIS A 39 12.68 -7.35 1.99
C HIS A 39 12.09 -6.06 2.56
N GLU A 40 12.59 -5.63 3.73
CA GLU A 40 12.16 -4.38 4.35
C GLU A 40 12.62 -3.14 3.55
N VAL A 41 13.86 -3.16 3.04
CA VAL A 41 14.39 -2.09 2.18
C VAL A 41 13.62 -2.03 0.86
N ALA A 42 13.24 -3.17 0.28
CA ALA A 42 12.39 -3.22 -0.91
C ALA A 42 11.01 -2.60 -0.65
N LEU A 43 10.32 -3.00 0.43
CA LEU A 43 9.01 -2.45 0.81
C LEU A 43 9.06 -0.95 1.11
N ARG A 44 10.13 -0.45 1.74
CA ARG A 44 10.36 0.99 1.96
C ARG A 44 10.49 1.74 0.64
N ARG A 45 11.23 1.18 -0.31
CA ARG A 45 11.42 1.78 -1.63
C ARG A 45 10.11 1.80 -2.41
N GLU A 46 9.32 0.74 -2.34
CA GLU A 46 8.00 0.64 -2.95
C GLU A 46 7.01 1.64 -2.34
N LEU A 47 6.97 1.77 -1.01
CA LEU A 47 6.13 2.75 -0.33
C LEU A 47 6.55 4.20 -0.65
N ALA A 48 7.86 4.47 -0.73
CA ALA A 48 8.37 5.76 -1.15
C ALA A 48 8.00 6.07 -2.61
N ALA A 49 8.11 5.09 -3.50
CA ALA A 49 7.67 5.21 -4.88
C ALA A 49 6.15 5.47 -4.97
N ALA A 50 5.34 4.72 -4.22
CA ALA A 50 3.89 4.91 -4.18
C ALA A 50 3.47 6.28 -3.61
N ARG A 51 4.20 6.81 -2.63
CA ARG A 51 4.01 8.18 -2.12
C ARG A 51 4.38 9.23 -3.15
N ALA A 52 5.50 9.06 -3.85
CA ALA A 52 5.90 9.96 -4.94
C ALA A 52 4.89 9.96 -6.09
N GLU A 53 4.38 8.78 -6.46
CA GLU A 53 3.29 8.64 -7.43
C GLU A 53 2.01 9.32 -6.96
N LEU A 54 1.65 9.19 -5.67
CA LEU A 54 0.51 9.93 -5.10
C LEU A 54 0.71 11.44 -5.21
N GLU A 55 1.90 11.96 -4.91
CA GLU A 55 2.17 13.39 -5.05
C GLU A 55 2.05 13.88 -6.50
N ILE A 56 2.54 13.10 -7.45
CA ILE A 56 2.38 13.36 -8.89
C ILE A 56 0.90 13.37 -9.26
N MET A 57 0.15 12.34 -8.85
CA MET A 57 -1.30 12.28 -9.06
C MET A 57 -2.03 13.46 -8.43
N GLN A 58 -1.65 13.88 -7.23
CA GLN A 58 -2.25 15.04 -6.57
C GLN A 58 -1.97 16.33 -7.32
N ARG A 59 -0.75 16.53 -7.85
CA ARG A 59 -0.42 17.69 -8.68
C ARG A 59 -1.25 17.66 -9.96
N ALA A 60 -1.27 16.53 -10.67
CA ALA A 60 -2.09 16.36 -11.87
C ALA A 60 -3.59 16.63 -11.61
N VAL A 61 -4.13 16.21 -10.46
CA VAL A 61 -5.52 16.50 -10.06
C VAL A 61 -5.73 17.98 -9.75
N ARG A 62 -4.78 18.67 -9.09
CA ARG A 62 -4.85 20.12 -8.86
C ARG A 62 -4.85 20.87 -10.19
N ASP A 63 -3.97 20.48 -11.10
CA ASP A 63 -3.85 21.10 -12.43
C ASP A 63 -5.12 20.84 -13.25
N ALA A 64 -5.62 19.59 -13.27
CA ALA A 64 -6.87 19.23 -13.92
C ALA A 64 -8.07 19.97 -13.29
N SER A 65 -8.08 20.17 -11.97
CA SER A 65 -9.13 20.96 -11.30
C SER A 65 -9.04 22.44 -11.66
N ALA A 66 -7.83 23.00 -11.79
CA ALA A 66 -7.65 24.38 -12.22
C ALA A 66 -8.11 24.57 -13.67
N GLN A 67 -7.75 23.65 -14.56
CA GLN A 67 -8.23 23.61 -15.94
C GLN A 67 -9.76 23.45 -16.00
N ALA A 68 -10.34 22.54 -15.22
CA ALA A 68 -11.78 22.35 -15.14
C ALA A 68 -12.51 23.60 -14.64
N HIS A 69 -11.93 24.31 -13.65
CA HIS A 69 -12.48 25.58 -13.20
C HIS A 69 -12.40 26.66 -14.28
N ALA A 70 -11.27 26.78 -14.97
CA ALA A 70 -11.14 27.71 -16.09
C ALA A 70 -12.18 27.40 -17.19
N LEU A 71 -12.31 26.13 -17.58
CA LEU A 71 -13.32 25.69 -18.54
C LEU A 71 -14.75 25.95 -18.05
N ALA A 72 -15.04 25.72 -16.77
CA ALA A 72 -16.35 26.03 -16.20
C ALA A 72 -16.65 27.52 -16.27
N THR A 73 -15.65 28.39 -16.03
CA THR A 73 -15.85 29.84 -16.17
C THR A 73 -16.07 30.26 -17.61
N THR A 74 -15.40 29.64 -18.58
CA THR A 74 -15.63 29.94 -20.01
C THR A 74 -17.00 29.44 -20.46
N VAL A 75 -17.40 28.24 -20.05
CA VAL A 75 -18.72 27.67 -20.33
C VAL A 75 -19.83 28.50 -19.70
N ALA A 76 -19.64 28.98 -18.45
CA ALA A 76 -20.61 29.87 -17.80
C ALA A 76 -20.75 31.20 -18.53
N LYS A 77 -19.63 31.79 -18.99
CA LYS A 77 -19.66 33.00 -19.83
C LYS A 77 -20.38 32.78 -21.14
N GLN A 78 -20.12 31.66 -21.82
CA GLN A 78 -20.80 31.27 -23.05
C GLN A 78 -22.30 31.08 -22.82
N ALA A 79 -22.70 30.35 -21.78
CA ALA A 79 -24.12 30.15 -21.45
C ALA A 79 -24.84 31.47 -21.13
N ALA A 80 -24.19 32.38 -20.39
CA ALA A 80 -24.75 33.71 -20.11
C ALA A 80 -24.91 34.55 -21.38
N GLN A 81 -23.95 34.48 -22.31
CA GLN A 81 -24.01 35.16 -23.59
C GLN A 81 -25.14 34.60 -24.47
N THR A 82 -25.24 33.27 -24.60
CA THR A 82 -26.31 32.62 -25.37
C THR A 82 -27.70 32.90 -24.77
N LEU A 83 -27.80 33.00 -23.43
CA LEU A 83 -29.06 33.38 -22.78
C LEU A 83 -29.45 34.84 -23.10
N LYS A 84 -28.48 35.75 -23.15
CA LYS A 84 -28.72 37.14 -23.56
C LYS A 84 -29.15 37.22 -25.03
N GLU A 85 -28.50 36.47 -25.91
CA GLU A 85 -28.88 36.37 -27.32
C GLU A 85 -30.29 35.78 -27.47
N GLN A 86 -30.61 34.75 -26.67
CA GLN A 86 -31.95 34.17 -26.63
C GLN A 86 -33.01 35.21 -26.26
N GLN A 87 -32.77 36.03 -25.22
CA GLN A 87 -33.69 37.11 -24.82
C GLN A 87 -33.87 38.14 -25.94
N GLN A 88 -32.80 38.52 -26.63
CA GLN A 88 -32.86 39.44 -27.76
C GLN A 88 -33.65 38.86 -28.94
N ILE A 89 -33.49 37.55 -29.22
CA ILE A 89 -34.27 36.87 -30.25
C ILE A 89 -35.74 36.79 -29.86
N ASP A 90 -36.05 36.50 -28.60
CA ASP A 90 -37.44 36.48 -28.08
C ASP A 90 -38.08 37.88 -28.23
N GLU A 91 -37.36 38.96 -27.90
CA GLU A 91 -37.81 40.35 -28.10
C GLU A 91 -37.99 40.70 -29.60
N ALA A 92 -37.04 40.31 -30.45
CA ALA A 92 -37.10 40.52 -31.90
C ALA A 92 -38.28 39.76 -32.53
N LEU A 93 -38.57 38.56 -32.01
CA LEU A 93 -39.69 37.75 -32.44
C LEU A 93 -41.03 38.41 -32.05
N GLU A 94 -41.14 38.91 -30.82
CA GLU A 94 -42.35 39.61 -30.36
C GLU A 94 -42.59 40.90 -31.17
N THR A 95 -41.55 41.66 -31.46
CA THR A 95 -41.66 42.87 -32.28
C THR A 95 -42.05 42.56 -33.72
N ALA A 96 -41.46 41.56 -34.37
CA ALA A 96 -41.84 41.13 -35.71
C ALA A 96 -43.29 40.62 -35.76
N GLN A 97 -43.74 39.89 -34.73
CA GLN A 97 -45.13 39.44 -34.62
C GLN A 97 -46.11 40.61 -34.47
N ARG A 98 -45.77 41.65 -33.70
CA ARG A 98 -46.58 42.87 -33.60
C ARG A 98 -46.72 43.56 -34.96
N VAL A 99 -45.61 43.74 -35.68
CA VAL A 99 -45.61 44.36 -37.03
C VAL A 99 -46.48 43.56 -38.01
N ILE A 100 -46.40 42.23 -37.98
CA ILE A 100 -47.28 41.35 -38.79
C ILE A 100 -48.76 41.61 -38.45
N GLU A 101 -49.09 41.76 -37.17
CA GLU A 101 -50.46 42.01 -36.74
C GLU A 101 -50.95 43.41 -37.15
N ASP A 102 -50.09 44.42 -37.09
CA ASP A 102 -50.38 45.77 -37.58
C ASP A 102 -50.66 45.78 -39.10
N PHE A 103 -49.81 45.11 -39.89
CA PHE A 103 -50.02 44.96 -41.33
C PHE A 103 -51.31 44.19 -41.66
N ARG A 104 -51.70 43.21 -40.84
CA ARG A 104 -52.98 42.50 -41.00
C ARG A 104 -54.16 43.41 -40.70
N ALA A 105 -54.07 44.21 -39.63
CA ALA A 105 -55.11 45.17 -39.27
C ALA A 105 -55.29 46.24 -40.38
N GLU A 106 -54.19 46.74 -40.93
CA GLU A 106 -54.20 47.72 -42.03
C GLU A 106 -54.78 47.12 -43.32
N ALA A 107 -54.44 45.88 -43.65
CA ALA A 107 -55.04 45.18 -44.79
C ALA A 107 -56.57 45.05 -44.66
N ILE A 108 -57.09 44.76 -43.46
CA ILE A 108 -58.54 44.69 -43.19
C ILE A 108 -59.22 46.05 -43.38
N LEU A 109 -58.55 47.15 -43.00
CA LEU A 109 -59.07 48.51 -43.20
C LEU A 109 -59.17 48.85 -44.69
N TRP A 110 -58.13 48.54 -45.47
CA TRP A 110 -58.15 48.77 -46.92
C TRP A 110 -59.16 47.90 -47.66
N ASP A 111 -59.38 46.64 -47.24
CA ASP A 111 -60.42 45.80 -47.82
C ASP A 111 -61.83 46.40 -47.62
N ARG A 112 -62.05 47.13 -46.50
CA ARG A 112 -63.30 47.87 -46.24
C ARG A 112 -63.41 49.16 -47.06
N GLU A 113 -62.31 49.90 -47.23
CA GLU A 113 -62.28 51.12 -48.06
C GLU A 113 -62.45 50.83 -49.56
N GLN A 114 -61.86 49.75 -50.05
CA GLN A 114 -62.02 49.31 -51.45
C GLN A 114 -63.46 48.89 -51.76
N ALA A 115 -64.20 48.35 -50.78
CA ALA A 115 -65.63 48.09 -50.93
C ALA A 115 -66.47 49.39 -51.09
N ALA A 116 -65.90 50.56 -50.78
CA ALA A 116 -66.52 51.88 -50.91
C ALA A 116 -66.13 52.65 -52.20
N GLY A 117 -65.18 52.16 -53.00
CA GLY A 117 -64.81 52.73 -54.31
C GLY A 117 -63.32 52.55 -54.67
N ALA A 118 -63.03 52.12 -55.91
CA ALA A 118 -61.69 51.70 -56.34
C ALA A 118 -60.80 52.85 -56.86
N HIS A 119 -59.58 52.95 -56.30
CA HIS A 119 -58.54 53.87 -56.78
C HIS A 119 -57.24 53.13 -57.20
N PRO A 120 -56.71 53.35 -58.42
CA PRO A 120 -55.51 52.63 -58.91
C PRO A 120 -54.22 52.93 -58.11
N SER A 121 -54.16 54.04 -57.37
CA SER A 121 -53.06 54.32 -56.44
C SER A 121 -53.03 53.38 -55.24
N MET A 122 -54.11 52.64 -54.96
CA MET A 122 -54.26 51.77 -53.79
C MET A 122 -53.73 50.35 -54.06
N GLU A 123 -53.76 49.89 -55.32
CA GLU A 123 -53.26 48.57 -55.72
C GLU A 123 -51.74 48.44 -55.56
N ALA A 124 -50.99 49.49 -55.94
CA ALA A 124 -49.54 49.52 -55.77
C ALA A 124 -49.13 49.47 -54.29
N SER A 125 -49.84 50.22 -53.44
CA SER A 125 -49.64 50.21 -51.99
C SER A 125 -49.99 48.84 -51.37
N GLN A 126 -51.05 48.19 -51.85
CA GLN A 126 -51.43 46.84 -51.39
C GLN A 126 -50.37 45.80 -51.73
N LEU A 127 -49.80 45.84 -52.93
CA LEU A 127 -48.70 44.97 -53.31
C LEU A 127 -47.44 45.22 -52.47
N ALA A 128 -47.17 46.47 -52.08
CA ALA A 128 -46.07 46.80 -51.18
C ALA A 128 -46.27 46.23 -49.76
N VAL A 129 -47.47 46.38 -49.18
CA VAL A 129 -47.81 45.83 -47.85
C VAL A 129 -47.75 44.29 -47.85
N LYS A 130 -48.27 43.62 -48.89
CA LYS A 130 -48.18 42.16 -49.01
C LYS A 130 -46.73 41.67 -49.03
N ARG A 131 -45.85 42.35 -49.77
CA ARG A 131 -44.42 42.02 -49.79
C ARG A 131 -43.75 42.24 -48.43
N ALA A 132 -44.07 43.33 -47.74
CA ALA A 132 -43.55 43.61 -46.40
C ALA A 132 -44.01 42.57 -45.37
N LEU A 133 -45.28 42.16 -45.44
CA LEU A 133 -45.84 41.10 -44.59
C LEU A 133 -45.15 39.75 -44.81
N ASP A 134 -44.92 39.37 -46.06
CA ASP A 134 -44.21 38.12 -46.39
C ASP A 134 -42.75 38.15 -45.92
N GLU A 135 -42.10 39.32 -45.95
CA GLU A 135 -40.75 39.48 -45.44
C GLU A 135 -40.68 39.35 -43.91
N GLU A 136 -41.61 39.98 -43.19
CA GLU A 136 -41.68 39.83 -41.73
C GLU A 136 -42.04 38.39 -41.32
N ARG A 137 -42.86 37.67 -42.11
CA ARG A 137 -43.12 36.24 -41.89
C ARG A 137 -41.86 35.39 -42.02
N ARG A 138 -41.04 35.61 -43.05
CA ARG A 138 -39.75 34.93 -43.21
C ARG A 138 -38.80 35.24 -42.06
N LYS A 139 -38.78 36.48 -41.60
CA LYS A 139 -37.98 36.89 -40.44
C LYS A 139 -38.42 36.20 -39.16
N VAL A 140 -39.74 36.07 -38.93
CA VAL A 140 -40.29 35.29 -37.82
C VAL A 140 -39.85 33.82 -37.88
N GLU A 141 -39.92 33.19 -39.06
CA GLU A 141 -39.46 31.80 -39.25
C GLU A 141 -37.98 31.64 -38.90
N LEU A 142 -37.13 32.58 -39.34
CA LEU A 142 -35.70 32.58 -39.04
C LEU A 142 -35.42 32.76 -37.54
N LEU A 143 -36.06 33.75 -36.89
CA LEU A 143 -35.90 33.99 -35.45
C LEU A 143 -36.36 32.78 -34.62
N GLN A 144 -37.42 32.08 -35.03
CA GLN A 144 -37.85 30.84 -34.36
C GLN A 144 -36.83 29.71 -34.48
N GLN A 145 -36.16 29.58 -35.63
CA GLN A 145 -35.08 28.62 -35.80
C GLN A 145 -33.89 28.97 -34.92
N GLU A 146 -33.45 30.23 -34.91
CA GLU A 146 -32.35 30.71 -34.07
C GLU A 146 -32.64 30.51 -32.57
N LEU A 147 -33.87 30.81 -32.13
CA LEU A 147 -34.33 30.57 -30.78
C LEU A 147 -34.25 29.09 -30.39
N THR A 148 -34.65 28.20 -31.31
CA THR A 148 -34.58 26.76 -31.10
C THR A 148 -33.12 26.30 -30.95
N THR A 149 -32.23 26.79 -31.79
CA THR A 149 -30.78 26.52 -31.69
C THR A 149 -30.16 27.06 -30.41
N ALA A 150 -30.55 28.27 -29.97
CA ALA A 150 -30.07 28.86 -28.72
C ALA A 150 -30.47 28.01 -27.51
N ARG A 151 -31.74 27.56 -27.46
CA ARG A 151 -32.24 26.66 -26.41
C ARG A 151 -31.50 25.33 -26.37
N GLN A 152 -31.30 24.69 -27.53
CA GLN A 152 -30.53 23.45 -27.63
C GLN A 152 -29.08 23.62 -27.14
N THR A 153 -28.46 24.77 -27.46
CA THR A 153 -27.10 25.09 -27.01
C THR A 153 -27.05 25.23 -25.49
N ILE A 154 -28.01 25.93 -24.88
CA ILE A 154 -28.10 26.07 -23.42
C ILE A 154 -28.29 24.71 -22.73
N ASP A 155 -29.15 23.85 -23.27
CA ASP A 155 -29.37 22.50 -22.74
C ASP A 155 -28.11 21.62 -22.86
N ALA A 156 -27.38 21.72 -23.97
CA ALA A 156 -26.10 21.03 -24.15
C ALA A 156 -25.04 21.51 -23.15
N LEU A 157 -24.95 22.82 -22.91
CA LEU A 157 -24.02 23.38 -21.91
C LEU A 157 -24.39 22.94 -20.48
N LYS A 158 -25.69 22.91 -20.15
CA LYS A 158 -26.19 22.47 -18.85
C LYS A 158 -25.93 20.98 -18.60
N THR A 159 -26.20 20.14 -19.58
CA THR A 159 -25.92 18.69 -19.49
C THR A 159 -24.42 18.42 -19.37
N GLY A 160 -23.58 19.09 -20.16
CA GLY A 160 -22.12 19.01 -20.04
C GLY A 160 -21.60 19.42 -18.66
N ALA A 161 -22.14 20.51 -18.09
CA ALA A 161 -21.78 20.96 -16.75
C ALA A 161 -22.13 19.93 -15.65
N ASN A 162 -23.29 19.28 -15.76
CA ASN A 162 -23.70 18.23 -14.82
C ASN A 162 -22.79 17.00 -14.88
N VAL A 163 -22.41 16.56 -16.10
CA VAL A 163 -21.47 15.44 -16.28
C VAL A 163 -20.11 15.77 -15.65
N ALA A 164 -19.57 16.96 -15.94
CA ALA A 164 -18.30 17.41 -15.36
C ALA A 164 -18.34 17.48 -13.83
N ALA A 165 -19.49 17.86 -13.23
CA ALA A 165 -19.66 17.87 -11.78
C ALA A 165 -19.63 16.45 -11.17
N VAL A 166 -20.28 15.48 -11.81
CA VAL A 166 -20.24 14.08 -11.38
C VAL A 166 -18.82 13.51 -11.47
N GLU A 167 -18.13 13.72 -12.60
CA GLU A 167 -16.75 13.27 -12.79
C GLU A 167 -15.80 13.85 -11.73
N LYS A 168 -15.91 15.15 -11.43
CA LYS A 168 -15.13 15.78 -10.36
C LYS A 168 -15.39 15.14 -9.00
N THR A 169 -16.64 14.81 -8.70
CA THR A 169 -17.01 14.20 -7.42
C THR A 169 -16.45 12.80 -7.29
N ASN A 170 -16.47 12.00 -8.36
CA ASN A 170 -15.87 10.67 -8.39
C ASN A 170 -14.35 10.74 -8.23
N ALA A 171 -13.67 11.65 -8.93
CA ALA A 171 -12.22 11.84 -8.81
C ALA A 171 -11.79 12.21 -7.38
N ILE A 172 -12.60 12.99 -6.65
CA ILE A 172 -12.35 13.31 -5.24
C ILE A 172 -12.49 12.07 -4.35
N LYS A 173 -13.50 11.22 -4.59
CA LYS A 173 -13.69 9.97 -3.85
C LYS A 173 -12.53 9.00 -4.08
N ASP A 174 -12.13 8.79 -5.32
CA ASP A 174 -11.02 7.89 -5.67
C ASP A 174 -9.71 8.34 -5.00
N ARG A 175 -9.45 9.65 -4.96
CA ARG A 175 -8.31 10.23 -4.24
C ARG A 175 -8.36 9.94 -2.74
N SER A 176 -9.53 10.07 -2.12
CA SER A 176 -9.71 9.81 -0.69
C SER A 176 -9.40 8.35 -0.35
N VAL A 177 -9.88 7.42 -1.18
CA VAL A 177 -9.60 5.99 -1.04
C VAL A 177 -8.10 5.71 -1.17
N ALA A 178 -7.45 6.24 -2.22
CA ALA A 178 -6.01 6.05 -2.43
C ALA A 178 -5.16 6.62 -1.28
N ALA A 179 -5.51 7.79 -0.75
CA ALA A 179 -4.82 8.39 0.39
C ALA A 179 -4.97 7.56 1.67
N THR A 180 -6.16 7.01 1.91
CA THR A 180 -6.42 6.16 3.08
C THR A 180 -5.63 4.85 3.00
N ALA A 181 -5.61 4.21 1.83
CA ALA A 181 -4.85 2.99 1.60
C ALA A 181 -3.33 3.19 1.83
N LEU A 182 -2.76 4.30 1.35
CA LEU A 182 -1.35 4.62 1.58
C LEU A 182 -1.03 4.92 3.04
N LYS A 183 -1.95 5.52 3.78
CA LYS A 183 -1.79 5.73 5.23
C LYS A 183 -1.74 4.39 5.96
N GLN A 184 -2.69 3.50 5.67
CA GLN A 184 -2.73 2.16 6.25
C GLN A 184 -1.48 1.33 5.92
N ALA A 185 -1.01 1.39 4.67
CA ALA A 185 0.24 0.73 4.28
C ALA A 185 1.46 1.28 5.04
N GLY A 186 1.48 2.59 5.32
CA GLY A 186 2.52 3.21 6.14
C GLY A 186 2.49 2.73 7.59
N GLU A 187 1.32 2.68 8.20
CA GLU A 187 1.12 2.19 9.58
C GLU A 187 1.50 0.70 9.70
N ALA A 188 1.14 -0.13 8.71
CA ALA A 188 1.51 -1.55 8.68
C ALA A 188 3.02 -1.77 8.60
N LEU A 189 3.73 -0.96 7.80
CA LEU A 189 5.19 -1.03 7.69
C LEU A 189 5.88 -0.64 9.01
N GLU A 190 5.33 0.33 9.73
CA GLU A 190 5.84 0.76 11.04
C GLU A 190 5.66 -0.33 12.10
N LEU A 191 4.51 -1.00 12.12
CA LEU A 191 4.29 -2.17 12.98
C LEU A 191 5.25 -3.34 12.68
N GLU A 192 5.54 -3.61 11.41
CA GLU A 192 6.52 -4.64 11.04
C GLU A 192 7.94 -4.29 11.49
N ARG A 193 8.31 -3.00 11.51
CA ARG A 193 9.60 -2.57 12.09
C ARG A 193 9.68 -2.80 13.57
N GLU A 194 8.65 -2.41 14.32
CA GLU A 194 8.62 -2.62 15.77
C GLU A 194 8.74 -4.12 16.11
N ARG A 195 8.09 -4.99 15.32
CA ARG A 195 8.22 -6.45 15.43
C ARG A 195 9.63 -6.92 15.13
N ALA A 196 10.25 -6.45 14.06
CA ALA A 196 11.62 -6.80 13.70
C ALA A 196 12.62 -6.37 14.78
N ASP A 197 12.48 -5.15 15.31
CA ASP A 197 13.33 -4.62 16.39
C ASP A 197 13.15 -5.38 17.71
N SER A 198 11.94 -5.86 18.00
CA SER A 198 11.70 -6.78 19.12
C SER A 198 12.39 -8.13 18.89
N ALA A 199 12.22 -8.72 17.71
CA ALA A 199 12.81 -10.01 17.38
C ALA A 199 14.35 -9.99 17.43
N VAL A 200 14.99 -8.89 17.02
CA VAL A 200 16.45 -8.71 17.16
C VAL A 200 16.87 -8.71 18.62
N ARG A 201 16.15 -8.00 19.49
CA ARG A 201 16.42 -7.97 20.94
C ARG A 201 16.26 -9.36 21.56
N ASP A 202 15.18 -10.07 21.22
CA ASP A 202 14.93 -11.43 21.71
C ASP A 202 16.04 -12.40 21.27
N LEU A 203 16.52 -12.29 20.02
CA LEU A 203 17.63 -13.09 19.52
C LEU A 203 18.93 -12.80 20.28
N ASP A 204 19.21 -11.56 20.63
CA ASP A 204 20.41 -11.21 21.40
C ASP A 204 20.32 -11.74 22.84
N ILE A 205 19.13 -11.73 23.46
CA ILE A 205 18.90 -12.38 24.75
C ILE A 205 19.16 -13.89 24.66
N VAL A 206 18.55 -14.58 23.68
CA VAL A 206 18.75 -16.02 23.47
C VAL A 206 20.22 -16.36 23.22
N ARG A 207 20.97 -15.50 22.52
CA ARG A 207 22.42 -15.68 22.33
C ARG A 207 23.18 -15.57 23.65
N GLN A 208 22.87 -14.58 24.48
CA GLN A 208 23.47 -14.40 25.80
C GLN A 208 23.17 -15.60 26.72
N GLU A 209 21.93 -16.06 26.76
CA GLU A 209 21.53 -17.24 27.54
C GLU A 209 22.25 -18.51 27.08
N ARG A 210 22.40 -18.69 25.76
CA ARG A 210 23.14 -19.81 25.18
C ARG A 210 24.62 -19.75 25.53
N ASP A 211 25.23 -18.57 25.50
CA ASP A 211 26.65 -18.40 25.85
C ASP A 211 26.88 -18.63 27.36
N ALA A 212 25.99 -18.12 28.21
CA ALA A 212 26.00 -18.42 29.64
C ALA A 212 25.83 -19.92 29.92
N SER A 213 24.87 -20.58 29.24
CA SER A 213 24.65 -22.02 29.37
C SER A 213 25.87 -22.85 28.95
N LYS A 214 26.54 -22.46 27.85
CA LYS A 214 27.81 -23.08 27.43
C LYS A 214 28.90 -22.92 28.47
N GLN A 215 29.03 -21.74 29.07
CA GLN A 215 30.00 -21.49 30.13
C GLN A 215 29.73 -22.38 31.35
N VAL A 216 28.48 -22.42 31.84
CA VAL A 216 28.07 -23.28 32.96
C VAL A 216 28.34 -24.76 32.65
N SER A 217 28.05 -25.21 31.43
CA SER A 217 28.36 -26.59 31.02
C SER A 217 29.87 -26.88 31.04
N ALA A 218 30.70 -25.95 30.58
CA ALA A 218 32.15 -26.11 30.59
C ALA A 218 32.72 -26.15 32.02
N GLU A 219 32.22 -25.27 32.90
CA GLU A 219 32.58 -25.25 34.32
C GLU A 219 32.18 -26.56 35.03
N LEU A 220 30.99 -27.08 34.75
CA LEU A 220 30.53 -28.36 35.31
C LEU A 220 31.39 -29.54 34.80
N SER A 221 31.72 -29.57 33.51
CA SER A 221 32.63 -30.59 32.96
C SER A 221 34.02 -30.54 33.59
N ALA A 222 34.57 -29.33 33.78
CA ALA A 222 35.86 -29.16 34.45
C ALA A 222 35.82 -29.61 35.91
N ALA A 223 34.75 -29.28 36.65
CA ALA A 223 34.55 -29.73 38.02
C ALA A 223 34.43 -31.26 38.13
N LEU A 224 33.70 -31.89 37.20
CA LEU A 224 33.57 -33.35 37.14
C LEU A 224 34.91 -34.04 36.84
N GLU A 225 35.72 -33.49 35.93
CA GLU A 225 37.03 -34.02 35.62
C GLU A 225 37.98 -33.91 36.83
N GLN A 226 37.94 -32.77 37.52
CA GLN A 226 38.71 -32.57 38.75
C GLN A 226 38.33 -33.57 39.85
N GLU A 227 37.04 -33.87 40.02
CA GLU A 227 36.57 -34.90 40.96
C GLU A 227 37.01 -36.30 40.55
N ARG A 228 37.01 -36.62 39.25
CA ARG A 228 37.55 -37.91 38.76
C ARG A 228 39.03 -38.05 39.03
N GLU A 229 39.83 -37.01 38.80
CA GLU A 229 41.25 -37.02 39.14
C GLU A 229 41.48 -37.21 40.64
N ARG A 230 40.70 -36.52 41.50
CA ARG A 230 40.76 -36.71 42.96
C ARG A 230 40.41 -38.14 43.39
N ALA A 231 39.39 -38.73 42.79
CA ALA A 231 38.95 -40.09 43.11
C ALA A 231 39.90 -41.18 42.57
N ALA A 232 40.56 -40.93 41.43
CA ALA A 232 41.53 -41.85 40.82
C ALA A 232 42.93 -41.77 41.46
N GLY A 233 43.25 -40.67 42.15
CA GLY A 233 44.52 -40.50 42.85
C GLY A 233 44.69 -41.49 44.01
N PRO A 234 45.91 -41.97 44.30
CA PRO A 234 46.16 -42.83 45.45
C PRO A 234 45.79 -42.10 46.74
N HIS A 235 44.77 -42.59 47.45
CA HIS A 235 44.37 -42.03 48.73
C HIS A 235 45.59 -41.98 49.67
N PRO A 236 45.96 -40.80 50.21
CA PRO A 236 47.17 -40.65 51.02
C PRO A 236 47.23 -41.63 52.20
N SER A 237 46.07 -41.98 52.78
CA SER A 237 45.94 -42.98 53.84
C SER A 237 46.24 -44.40 53.37
N VAL A 238 45.84 -44.76 52.16
CA VAL A 238 46.07 -46.09 51.56
C VAL A 238 47.54 -46.24 51.17
N ALA A 239 48.13 -45.20 50.57
CA ALA A 239 49.55 -45.18 50.26
C ALA A 239 50.43 -45.28 51.52
N ALA A 240 50.06 -44.54 52.59
CA ALA A 240 50.73 -44.62 53.88
C ALA A 240 50.60 -46.01 54.52
N SER A 241 49.40 -46.61 54.47
CA SER A 241 49.15 -47.95 55.00
C SER A 241 49.93 -49.04 54.23
N GLN A 242 50.00 -48.95 52.90
CA GLN A 242 50.79 -49.87 52.08
C GLN A 242 52.29 -49.77 52.35
N LEU A 243 52.81 -48.56 52.55
CA LEU A 243 54.21 -48.35 52.92
C LEU A 243 54.52 -48.94 54.30
N ALA A 244 53.62 -48.74 55.28
CA ALA A 244 53.73 -49.33 56.60
C ALA A 244 53.70 -50.87 56.54
N ALA A 245 52.79 -51.44 55.74
CA ALA A 245 52.69 -52.88 55.54
C ALA A 245 53.95 -53.46 54.89
N LYS A 246 54.54 -52.78 53.89
CA LYS A 246 55.82 -53.19 53.29
C LYS A 246 56.96 -53.20 54.32
N ARG A 247 57.06 -52.15 55.15
CA ARG A 247 58.09 -52.08 56.20
C ARG A 247 57.95 -53.20 57.23
N ALA A 248 56.72 -53.49 57.67
CA ALA A 248 56.46 -54.59 58.59
C ALA A 248 56.84 -55.95 57.97
N LEU A 249 56.55 -56.15 56.67
CA LEU A 249 56.90 -57.38 55.97
C LEU A 249 58.42 -57.55 55.82
N ASP A 250 59.15 -56.46 55.55
CA ASP A 250 60.62 -56.49 55.50
C ASP A 250 61.23 -56.77 56.88
N GLU A 251 60.63 -56.27 57.96
CA GLU A 251 61.04 -56.58 59.33
C GLU A 251 60.83 -58.05 59.68
N GLU A 252 59.68 -58.64 59.33
CA GLU A 252 59.43 -60.06 59.54
C GLU A 252 60.37 -60.94 58.72
N ARG A 253 60.69 -60.57 57.47
CA ARG A 253 61.69 -61.28 56.66
C ARG A 253 63.06 -61.29 57.33
N ARG A 254 63.51 -60.15 57.89
CA ARG A 254 64.77 -60.09 58.65
C ARG A 254 64.75 -60.98 59.87
N LYS A 255 63.63 -61.04 60.61
CA LYS A 255 63.49 -61.95 61.75
C LYS A 255 63.56 -63.41 61.32
N VAL A 256 62.90 -63.78 60.22
CA VAL A 256 62.98 -65.13 59.66
C VAL A 256 64.42 -65.47 59.26
N GLU A 257 65.12 -64.58 58.56
CA GLU A 257 66.54 -64.78 58.21
C GLU A 257 67.42 -64.99 59.45
N LEU A 258 67.21 -64.22 60.53
CA LEU A 258 67.91 -64.40 61.79
C LEU A 258 67.58 -65.75 62.44
N LEU A 259 66.30 -66.14 62.49
CA LEU A 259 65.88 -67.43 63.03
C LEU A 259 66.42 -68.60 62.20
N GLU A 260 66.53 -68.47 60.88
CA GLU A 260 67.16 -69.47 60.01
C GLU A 260 68.68 -69.58 60.28
N GLN A 261 69.36 -68.46 60.51
CA GLN A 261 70.77 -68.44 60.93
C GLN A 261 70.96 -69.10 62.31
N GLU A 262 70.06 -68.83 63.27
CA GLU A 262 70.08 -69.48 64.58
C GLU A 262 69.81 -70.99 64.47
N LEU A 263 68.84 -71.41 63.65
CA LEU A 263 68.52 -72.82 63.40
C LEU A 263 69.67 -73.56 62.73
N THR A 264 70.33 -72.96 61.73
CA THR A 264 71.49 -73.55 61.07
C THR A 264 72.67 -73.69 62.04
N THR A 265 72.91 -72.67 62.87
CA THR A 265 73.91 -72.72 63.95
C THR A 265 73.59 -73.83 64.96
N ALA A 266 72.33 -73.93 65.41
CA ALA A 266 71.87 -74.97 66.33
C ALA A 266 71.98 -76.39 65.73
N ARG A 267 71.75 -76.55 64.42
CA ARG A 267 71.97 -77.82 63.73
C ARG A 267 73.45 -78.19 63.68
N GLN A 268 74.32 -77.23 63.35
CA GLN A 268 75.77 -77.44 63.36
C GLN A 268 76.30 -77.83 64.74
N THR A 269 75.78 -77.23 65.83
CA THR A 269 76.17 -77.62 67.19
C THR A 269 75.66 -79.01 67.56
N ILE A 270 74.44 -79.38 67.16
CA ILE A 270 73.93 -80.75 67.35
C ILE A 270 74.74 -81.79 66.56
N ASP A 271 75.09 -81.51 65.31
CA ASP A 271 75.90 -82.41 64.49
C ASP A 271 77.33 -82.56 65.07
N ALA A 272 77.93 -81.47 65.54
CA ALA A 272 79.22 -81.52 66.24
C ALA A 272 79.18 -82.37 67.53
N LEU A 273 78.06 -82.34 68.26
CA LEU A 273 77.84 -83.18 69.44
C LEU A 273 77.59 -84.66 69.09
N LYS A 274 77.08 -84.96 67.88
CA LYS A 274 76.83 -86.34 67.41
C LYS A 274 78.05 -87.03 66.80
N THR A 275 78.99 -86.30 66.21
CA THR A 275 80.22 -86.88 65.63
C THR A 275 81.38 -87.00 66.63
N GLY A 276 81.20 -86.50 67.86
CA GLY A 276 82.18 -86.54 68.95
C GLY A 276 81.94 -87.63 70.01
N ALA A 277 81.05 -88.59 69.76
CA ALA A 277 80.77 -89.76 70.60
C ALA A 277 80.97 -91.05 69.80
#